data_AF-A0A928DXU3-F1
#
_entry.id   AF-A0A928DXU3-F1
#
_cell.length_a   1.000
_cell.length_b   1.000
_cell.length_c   1.000
_cell.angle_alpha   90.00
_cell.angle_beta   90.00
_cell.angle_gamma   90.00
#
_symmetry.space_group_name_H-M   'P 1'
#
loop_
_entity.id
_entity.type
_entity.pdbx_description
1 polymer ?
#
loop_
_entity_poly.entity_id
_entity_poly.type
_entity_poly.pdbx_seq_one_letter_code
_entity_poly.pdbx_strand_id
1 'polypeptide(L)'
;WAVLIAWAAGTIGWLVLLLPPERKKELPPPRSKAEEFFRKIASSVRLYRNYPIQLLGVLGVSILIHALFATSLYFLADGIWRASELTIPTYAQHLYISPTSMSMSAIPLPVGPVEVVLDELYRDEIGNEGIGLVVMLAYRLVCLLTALLGVFFYFSARNETRAAMEDANSESISLDSGNCP
;
A
#
# COMPACT_ATOMS: atom_id res chain seq x y z
N TRP A 1 -3.17 9.07 -24.51
CA TRP A 1 -4.18 7.99 -24.63
C TRP A 1 -4.16 7.01 -23.45
N ALA A 2 -3.02 6.43 -23.06
CA ALA A 2 -2.93 5.50 -21.91
C ALA A 2 -3.45 6.09 -20.58
N VAL A 3 -3.10 7.35 -20.28
CA VAL A 3 -3.57 8.07 -19.08
C VAL A 3 -5.10 8.23 -19.06
N LEU A 4 -5.71 8.55 -20.21
CA LEU A 4 -7.16 8.69 -20.34
C LEU A 4 -7.87 7.35 -20.14
N ILE A 5 -7.31 6.27 -20.67
CA ILE A 5 -7.85 4.91 -20.50
C ILE A 5 -7.78 4.50 -19.02
N ALA A 6 -6.66 4.77 -18.34
CA ALA A 6 -6.50 4.49 -16.91
C ALA A 6 -7.50 5.29 -16.06
N TRP A 7 -7.71 6.57 -16.37
CA TRP A 7 -8.65 7.43 -15.65
C TRP A 7 -10.11 6.99 -15.88
N ALA A 8 -10.47 6.64 -17.12
CA ALA A 8 -11.79 6.09 -17.45
C ALA A 8 -12.04 4.74 -16.73
N ALA A 9 -11.05 3.85 -16.72
CA ALA A 9 -11.16 2.57 -16.01
C ALA A 9 -11.33 2.76 -14.49
N GLY A 10 -10.56 3.68 -13.90
CA GLY A 10 -10.65 4.01 -12.47
C GLY A 10 -12.01 4.60 -12.09
N THR A 11 -12.51 5.56 -12.86
CA THR A 11 -13.82 6.19 -12.61
C THR A 11 -14.97 5.20 -12.78
N ILE A 12 -14.94 4.33 -13.79
CA ILE A 12 -15.92 3.24 -13.96
C ILE A 12 -15.87 2.28 -12.76
N GLY A 13 -14.68 1.88 -12.32
CA GLY A 13 -14.52 1.02 -11.15
C GLY A 13 -15.11 1.65 -9.87
N TRP A 14 -14.88 2.95 -9.68
CA TRP A 14 -15.42 3.70 -8.54
C TRP A 14 -16.96 3.81 -8.61
N LEU A 15 -17.51 4.08 -9.79
CA LEU A 15 -18.95 4.16 -10.02
C LEU A 15 -19.63 2.80 -9.76
N VAL A 16 -19.01 1.70 -10.19
CA VAL A 16 -19.49 0.33 -9.96
C VAL A 16 -19.48 -0.04 -8.46
N LEU A 17 -18.51 0.47 -7.70
CA LEU A 17 -18.43 0.29 -6.24
C LEU A 17 -19.52 1.08 -5.49
N LEU A 18 -19.95 2.23 -6.01
CA LEU A 18 -20.98 3.06 -5.37
C LEU A 18 -22.42 2.67 -5.68
N LEU A 19 -22.65 1.86 -6.73
CA LEU A 19 -24.00 1.42 -7.05
C LEU A 19 -24.60 0.60 -5.88
N PRO A 20 -25.90 0.72 -5.59
CA PRO A 20 -26.56 -0.06 -4.54
C PRO A 20 -26.54 -1.56 -4.88
N PRO A 21 -26.21 -2.45 -3.93
CA PRO A 21 -25.99 -3.87 -4.22
C PRO A 21 -27.24 -4.51 -4.84
N GLU A 22 -27.06 -5.15 -6.00
CA GLU A 22 -28.15 -5.88 -6.64
C GLU A 22 -28.52 -7.12 -5.82
N ARG A 23 -29.83 -7.39 -5.73
CA ARG A 23 -30.42 -8.55 -5.04
C ARG A 23 -29.76 -9.86 -5.55
N LYS A 24 -29.49 -10.81 -4.64
CA LYS A 24 -28.83 -12.11 -4.87
C LYS A 24 -29.42 -12.88 -6.07
N LYS A 25 -28.99 -12.57 -7.29
CA LYS A 25 -29.17 -13.46 -8.45
C LYS A 25 -27.95 -14.36 -8.51
N GLU A 26 -28.19 -15.66 -8.42
CA GLU A 26 -27.17 -16.67 -8.65
C GLU A 26 -26.69 -16.57 -10.10
N LEU A 27 -25.39 -16.36 -10.28
CA LEU A 27 -24.78 -16.27 -11.60
C LEU A 27 -24.70 -17.69 -12.18
N PRO A 28 -25.08 -17.91 -13.45
CA PRO A 28 -24.93 -19.22 -14.11
C PRO A 28 -23.46 -19.70 -14.07
N PRO A 29 -23.22 -21.02 -14.21
CA PRO A 29 -21.87 -21.58 -14.21
C PRO A 29 -21.04 -20.99 -15.37
N PRO A 30 -19.74 -20.69 -15.14
CA PRO A 30 -18.89 -20.11 -16.16
C PRO A 30 -18.66 -21.10 -17.31
N ARG A 31 -18.67 -20.58 -18.55
CA ARG A 31 -18.39 -21.32 -19.78
C ARG A 31 -16.94 -21.17 -20.25
N SER A 32 -16.17 -20.22 -19.69
CA SER A 32 -14.76 -19.98 -20.02
C SER A 32 -13.93 -19.52 -18.82
N LYS A 33 -12.59 -19.63 -18.90
CA LYS A 33 -11.67 -19.14 -17.86
C LYS A 33 -11.76 -17.61 -17.66
N ALA A 34 -12.04 -16.87 -18.73
CA ALA A 34 -12.26 -15.42 -18.63
C ALA A 34 -13.53 -15.11 -17.82
N GLU A 35 -14.62 -15.84 -18.06
CA GLU A 35 -15.85 -15.70 -17.26
C GLU A 35 -15.64 -16.06 -15.80
N GLU A 36 -14.82 -17.07 -15.50
CA GLU A 36 -14.43 -17.41 -14.14
C GLU A 36 -13.67 -16.26 -13.45
N PHE A 37 -12.70 -15.67 -14.13
CA PHE A 37 -11.96 -14.50 -13.64
C PHE A 37 -12.89 -13.30 -13.37
N PHE A 38 -13.77 -12.96 -14.31
CA PHE A 38 -14.74 -11.88 -14.14
C PHE A 38 -15.77 -12.18 -13.03
N ARG A 39 -16.22 -13.43 -12.87
CA ARG A 39 -17.07 -13.84 -11.74
C ARG A 39 -16.36 -13.64 -10.41
N LYS A 40 -15.08 -13.99 -10.32
CA LYS A 40 -14.28 -13.80 -9.10
C LYS A 40 -14.20 -12.31 -8.74
N ILE A 41 -13.85 -11.46 -9.70
CA ILE A 41 -13.86 -9.98 -9.52
C ILE A 41 -15.25 -9.50 -9.09
N ALA A 42 -16.31 -9.88 -9.81
CA ALA A 42 -17.67 -9.47 -9.51
C ALA A 42 -18.12 -9.90 -8.10
N SER A 43 -17.72 -11.10 -7.66
CA SER A 43 -17.99 -11.60 -6.31
C SER A 43 -17.27 -10.80 -5.23
N SER A 44 -15.99 -10.44 -5.46
CA SER A 44 -15.21 -9.57 -4.56
C SER A 44 -15.80 -8.17 -4.49
N VAL A 45 -16.21 -7.59 -5.63
CA VAL A 45 -16.87 -6.27 -5.68
C VAL A 45 -18.21 -6.30 -4.95
N ARG A 46 -19.01 -7.36 -5.13
CA ARG A 46 -20.27 -7.55 -4.37
C ARG A 46 -20.03 -7.64 -2.86
N LEU A 47 -18.95 -8.31 -2.44
CA LEU A 47 -18.57 -8.37 -1.02
C LEU A 47 -18.24 -6.97 -0.49
N TYR A 48 -17.40 -6.21 -1.18
CA TYR A 48 -17.04 -4.84 -0.79
C TYR A 48 -18.25 -3.89 -0.74
N ARG A 49 -19.23 -4.04 -1.62
CA ARG A 49 -20.45 -3.21 -1.66
C ARG A 49 -21.39 -3.42 -0.47
N ASN A 50 -21.34 -4.56 0.21
CA ASN A 50 -22.15 -4.82 1.40
C ASN A 50 -21.60 -4.15 2.67
N TYR A 51 -20.38 -3.60 2.58
CA TYR A 51 -19.59 -3.13 3.71
C TYR A 51 -19.05 -1.71 3.45
N PRO A 52 -19.92 -0.70 3.23
CA PRO A 52 -19.50 0.65 2.85
C PRO A 52 -18.66 1.35 3.92
N ILE A 53 -18.88 1.05 5.20
CA ILE A 53 -18.07 1.60 6.31
C ILE A 53 -16.65 1.05 6.24
N GLN A 54 -16.49 -0.24 5.97
CA GLN A 54 -15.17 -0.86 5.79
C GLN A 54 -14.47 -0.27 4.55
N LEU A 55 -15.18 -0.01 3.47
CA LEU A 55 -14.63 0.64 2.28
C LEU A 55 -14.13 2.05 2.60
N LEU A 56 -14.92 2.84 3.33
CA LEU A 56 -14.49 4.17 3.81
C LEU A 56 -13.29 4.07 4.76
N GLY A 57 -13.24 3.04 5.62
CA GLY A 57 -12.11 2.76 6.50
C GLY A 57 -10.83 2.50 5.71
N VAL A 58 -10.88 1.61 4.71
CA VAL A 58 -9.73 1.32 3.83
C VAL A 58 -9.29 2.56 3.06
N LEU A 59 -10.24 3.34 2.54
CA LEU A 59 -9.95 4.60 1.86
C LEU A 59 -9.26 5.59 2.80
N GLY A 60 -9.77 5.74 4.02
CA GLY A 60 -9.20 6.62 5.04
C GLY A 60 -7.78 6.19 5.44
N VAL A 61 -7.56 4.89 5.66
CA VAL A 61 -6.22 4.33 5.95
C VAL A 61 -5.28 4.58 4.77
N SER A 62 -5.75 4.41 3.52
CA SER A 62 -4.94 4.70 2.34
C SER A 62 -4.53 6.17 2.29
N ILE A 63 -5.48 7.11 2.44
CA ILE A 63 -5.18 8.55 2.46
C ILE A 63 -4.19 8.87 3.59
N LEU A 64 -4.41 8.31 4.77
CA LEU A 64 -3.54 8.50 5.93
C LEU A 64 -2.11 8.02 5.65
N ILE A 65 -1.93 6.83 5.08
CA ILE A 65 -0.61 6.29 4.73
C ILE A 65 0.10 7.20 3.74
N HIS A 66 -0.59 7.69 2.71
CA HIS A 66 0.01 8.60 1.72
C HIS A 66 0.36 9.96 2.33
N ALA A 67 -0.47 10.48 3.23
CA ALA A 67 -0.16 11.72 3.96
C ALA A 67 1.05 11.55 4.89
N LEU A 68 1.14 10.44 5.61
CA LEU A 68 2.29 10.10 6.45
C LEU A 68 3.57 9.91 5.62
N PHE A 69 3.45 9.31 4.43
CA PHE A 69 4.57 9.17 3.50
C PHE A 69 5.05 10.54 2.99
N ALA A 70 4.15 11.40 2.53
CA ALA A 70 4.47 12.77 2.13
C ALA A 70 5.11 13.57 3.28
N THR A 71 4.57 13.41 4.50
CA THR A 71 5.13 14.02 5.73
C THR A 71 6.55 13.54 6.00
N SER A 72 6.81 12.24 5.82
CA SER A 72 8.14 11.65 6.01
C SER A 72 9.13 12.23 5.01
N LEU A 73 8.77 12.34 3.73
CA LEU A 73 9.62 12.94 2.71
C LEU A 73 9.88 14.43 2.97
N TYR A 74 8.86 15.18 3.40
CA TYR A 74 9.00 16.59 3.77
C TYR A 74 10.01 16.76 4.90
N PHE A 75 9.87 16.04 6.01
CA PHE A 75 10.80 16.13 7.13
C PHE A 75 12.21 15.67 6.78
N LEU A 76 12.34 14.75 5.83
CA LEU A 76 13.64 14.29 5.36
C LEU A 76 14.32 15.32 4.47
N ALA A 77 13.59 15.91 3.52
CA ALA A 77 14.08 17.02 2.69
C ALA A 77 14.49 18.21 3.56
N ASP A 78 13.63 18.57 4.51
CA ASP A 78 13.84 19.63 5.48
C ASP A 78 15.04 19.33 6.39
N GLY A 79 15.16 18.12 6.93
CA GLY A 79 16.27 17.71 7.78
C GLY A 79 17.64 17.72 7.08
N ILE A 80 17.70 17.29 5.82
CA ILE A 80 18.95 17.25 5.04
C ILE A 80 19.35 18.66 4.60
N TRP A 81 18.40 19.43 4.06
CA TRP A 81 18.72 20.66 3.34
C TRP A 81 18.57 21.94 4.15
N ARG A 82 18.00 21.89 5.36
CA ARG A 82 18.04 23.01 6.33
C ARG A 82 19.46 23.54 6.55
N ALA A 83 20.46 22.66 6.55
CA ALA A 83 21.86 23.04 6.75
C ALA A 83 22.54 23.66 5.51
N SER A 84 21.96 23.50 4.32
CA SER A 84 22.55 23.94 3.04
C SER A 84 21.85 25.16 2.42
N GLU A 85 20.91 25.80 3.14
CA GLU A 85 20.11 26.96 2.68
C GLU A 85 19.39 26.74 1.32
N LEU A 86 19.18 25.49 0.94
CA LEU A 86 18.59 25.15 -0.35
C LEU A 86 17.07 25.22 -0.28
N THR A 87 16.43 25.76 -1.32
CA THR A 87 14.96 25.82 -1.38
C THR A 87 14.39 24.42 -1.59
N ILE A 88 13.50 23.99 -0.71
CA ILE A 88 12.79 22.71 -0.78
C ILE A 88 11.31 22.93 -1.12
N PRO A 89 10.61 21.94 -1.72
CA PRO A 89 9.19 22.07 -1.95
C PRO A 89 8.43 22.21 -0.61
N THR A 90 7.36 23.00 -0.61
CA THR A 90 6.48 23.15 0.55
C THR A 90 5.81 21.83 0.92
N TYR A 91 5.27 21.74 2.14
CA TYR A 91 4.51 20.57 2.58
C TYR A 91 3.31 20.27 1.66
N ALA A 92 2.61 21.31 1.20
CA ALA A 92 1.49 21.16 0.27
C ALA A 92 1.93 20.56 -1.07
N GLN A 93 3.13 20.91 -1.55
CA GLN A 93 3.70 20.34 -2.77
C GLN A 93 4.02 18.85 -2.59
N HIS A 94 4.56 18.46 -1.43
CA HIS A 94 4.82 17.06 -1.12
C HIS A 94 3.56 16.19 -1.13
N LEU A 95 2.38 16.74 -0.81
CA LEU A 95 1.12 15.98 -0.79
C LEU A 95 0.67 15.47 -2.17
N TYR A 96 1.07 16.10 -3.28
CA TYR A 96 0.80 15.58 -4.62
C TYR A 96 2.03 14.97 -5.30
N ILE A 97 3.23 15.50 -5.04
CA ILE A 97 4.48 14.96 -5.58
C ILE A 97 4.69 13.52 -5.10
N SER A 98 4.49 13.28 -3.81
CA SER A 98 4.71 11.98 -3.16
C SER A 98 3.81 10.84 -3.69
N PRO A 99 2.47 10.96 -3.77
CA PRO A 99 1.64 9.89 -4.34
C PRO A 99 1.88 9.71 -5.85
N THR A 100 2.23 10.79 -6.56
CA THR A 100 2.52 10.73 -8.00
C THR A 100 3.81 9.94 -8.26
N SER A 101 4.90 10.22 -7.53
CA SER A 101 6.14 9.44 -7.64
C SER A 101 5.95 8.00 -7.18
N MET A 102 5.17 7.76 -6.12
CA MET A 102 4.91 6.42 -5.61
C MET A 102 4.10 5.55 -6.58
N SER A 103 3.32 6.14 -7.49
CA SER A 103 2.65 5.37 -8.54
C SER A 103 3.62 4.58 -9.44
N MET A 104 4.88 5.01 -9.52
CA MET A 104 5.94 4.30 -10.25
C MET A 104 6.42 3.02 -9.57
N SER A 105 6.10 2.83 -8.28
CA SER A 105 6.34 1.57 -7.58
C SER A 105 5.47 0.42 -8.11
N ALA A 106 4.38 0.72 -8.83
CA ALA A 106 3.55 -0.29 -9.48
C ALA A 106 4.26 -1.00 -10.63
N ILE A 107 5.32 -0.38 -11.18
CA ILE A 107 6.15 -0.99 -12.22
C ILE A 107 7.11 -1.96 -11.51
N PRO A 108 7.13 -3.26 -11.86
CA PRO A 108 7.97 -4.26 -11.19
C PRO A 108 9.43 -4.16 -11.64
N LEU A 109 10.04 -3.01 -11.39
CA LEU A 109 11.46 -2.75 -11.61
C LEU A 109 12.17 -2.67 -10.25
N PRO A 110 13.38 -3.24 -10.11
CA PRO A 110 14.02 -3.42 -8.81
C PRO A 110 14.41 -2.10 -8.13
N VAL A 111 14.87 -1.09 -8.88
CA VAL A 111 15.35 0.19 -8.35
C VAL A 111 15.22 1.28 -9.42
N GLY A 112 14.91 2.53 -9.03
CA GLY A 112 15.09 3.70 -9.89
C GLY A 112 13.83 4.46 -10.33
N PRO A 113 12.68 3.83 -10.66
CA PRO A 113 11.55 4.56 -11.22
C PRO A 113 10.98 5.64 -10.29
N VAL A 114 10.91 5.35 -8.99
CA VAL A 114 10.36 6.29 -8.01
C VAL A 114 11.36 7.42 -7.75
N GLU A 115 12.65 7.10 -7.65
CA GLU A 115 13.74 8.07 -7.44
C GLU A 115 13.84 9.06 -8.59
N VAL A 116 13.81 8.57 -9.83
CA VAL A 116 13.91 9.41 -11.03
C VAL A 116 12.70 10.32 -11.15
N VAL A 117 11.49 9.79 -10.94
CA VAL A 117 10.28 10.61 -11.02
C VAL A 117 10.18 11.61 -9.88
N LEU A 118 10.64 11.26 -8.67
CA LEU A 118 10.69 12.22 -7.57
C LEU A 118 11.68 13.35 -7.88
N ASP A 119 12.86 13.02 -8.44
CA ASP A 119 13.85 14.03 -8.82
C ASP A 119 13.34 14.97 -9.90
N GLU A 120 12.68 14.43 -10.93
CA GLU A 120 12.09 15.25 -11.99
C GLU A 120 10.97 16.16 -11.46
N LEU A 121 10.10 15.64 -10.58
CA LEU A 121 9.06 16.44 -9.94
C LEU A 121 9.64 17.54 -9.03
N TYR A 122 10.76 17.28 -8.36
CA TYR A 122 11.44 18.32 -7.58
C TYR A 122 12.08 19.35 -8.50
N ARG A 123 12.71 18.92 -9.59
CA ARG A 123 13.31 19.80 -10.59
C ARG A 123 12.27 20.75 -11.20
N ASP A 124 11.08 20.26 -11.54
CA ASP A 124 10.01 21.08 -12.09
C ASP A 124 9.50 22.14 -11.10
N GLU A 125 9.49 21.82 -9.79
CA GLU A 125 8.91 22.68 -8.76
C GLU A 125 9.88 23.70 -8.17
N ILE A 126 11.17 23.35 -8.05
CA ILE A 126 12.19 24.18 -7.40
C ILE A 126 13.46 24.40 -8.23
N GLY A 127 13.54 23.83 -9.43
CA GLY A 127 14.65 24.07 -10.38
C GLY A 127 15.99 23.41 -10.03
N ASN A 128 16.03 22.58 -8.99
CA ASN A 128 17.26 21.95 -8.51
C ASN A 128 17.29 20.45 -8.82
N GLU A 129 18.35 20.02 -9.52
CA GLU A 129 18.58 18.62 -9.88
C GLU A 129 19.21 17.82 -8.73
N GLY A 130 18.86 16.54 -8.60
CA GLY A 130 19.46 15.60 -7.64
C GLY A 130 18.92 15.67 -6.20
N ILE A 131 18.16 16.70 -5.84
CA ILE A 131 17.57 16.83 -4.49
C ILE A 131 16.57 15.70 -4.23
N GLY A 132 15.65 15.45 -5.17
CA GLY A 132 14.63 14.43 -5.01
C GLY A 132 15.25 13.04 -4.92
N LEU A 133 16.30 12.79 -5.70
CA LEU A 133 17.06 11.54 -5.64
C LEU A 133 17.69 11.31 -4.27
N VAL A 134 18.36 12.32 -3.70
CA VAL A 134 18.97 12.22 -2.35
C VAL A 134 17.91 11.97 -1.28
N VAL A 135 16.79 12.68 -1.33
CA VAL A 135 15.68 12.51 -0.38
C VAL A 135 15.11 11.10 -0.46
N MET A 136 14.86 10.57 -1.66
CA MET A 136 14.30 9.22 -1.80
C MET A 136 15.28 8.13 -1.35
N LEU A 137 16.58 8.29 -1.62
CA LEU A 137 17.61 7.35 -1.15
C LEU A 137 17.71 7.36 0.38
N ALA A 138 17.67 8.54 0.99
CA ALA A 138 17.65 8.65 2.45
C ALA A 138 16.37 8.02 3.04
N TYR A 139 15.22 8.14 2.36
CA TYR A 139 13.98 7.49 2.79
C TYR A 139 14.12 5.96 2.74
N ARG A 140 14.69 5.43 1.65
CA ARG A 140 14.98 3.99 1.54
C ARG A 140 15.91 3.50 2.66
N LEU A 141 16.91 4.30 3.03
CA LEU A 141 17.80 3.95 4.14
C LEU A 141 17.01 3.84 5.46
N VAL A 142 16.09 4.77 5.73
CA VAL A 142 15.21 4.69 6.90
C VAL A 142 14.34 3.42 6.84
N CYS A 143 13.74 3.10 5.69
CA CYS A 143 12.97 1.87 5.52
C CYS A 143 13.80 0.60 5.77
N LEU A 144 15.05 0.58 5.30
CA LEU A 144 15.97 -0.53 5.54
C LEU A 144 16.28 -0.67 7.05
N LEU A 145 16.50 0.43 7.76
CA LEU A 145 16.68 0.42 9.21
C LEU A 145 15.43 -0.11 9.94
N THR A 146 14.23 0.33 9.54
CA THR A 146 12.97 -0.18 10.09
C THR A 146 12.76 -1.66 9.79
N ALA A 147 13.13 -2.12 8.59
CA ALA A 147 13.07 -3.54 8.23
C ALA A 147 14.01 -4.38 9.10
N LEU A 148 15.24 -3.90 9.36
CA LEU A 148 16.18 -4.56 10.27
C LEU A 148 15.63 -4.66 11.69
N LEU A 149 14.97 -3.61 12.20
CA LEU A 149 14.28 -3.67 13.49
C LEU A 149 13.19 -4.74 13.50
N GLY A 150 12.36 -4.80 12.45
CA GLY A 150 11.35 -5.84 12.30
C GLY A 150 11.93 -7.26 12.32
N VAL A 151 13.05 -7.47 11.63
CA VAL A 151 13.78 -8.75 11.64
C VAL A 151 14.28 -9.09 13.06
N PHE A 152 14.87 -8.12 13.77
CA PHE A 152 15.34 -8.33 15.13
C PHE A 152 14.21 -8.72 16.08
N PHE A 153 13.09 -7.99 16.04
CA PHE A 153 11.90 -8.32 16.82
C PHE A 153 11.33 -9.69 16.47
N TYR A 154 11.29 -10.04 15.18
CA TYR A 154 10.85 -11.36 14.73
C TYR A 154 11.71 -12.48 15.34
N PHE A 155 13.04 -12.36 15.30
CA PHE A 155 13.92 -13.37 15.89
C PHE A 155 13.79 -13.46 17.41
N SER A 156 13.60 -12.32 18.10
CA SER A 156 13.38 -12.30 19.55
C SER A 156 12.08 -13.01 19.95
N ALA A 157 10.98 -12.71 19.25
CA ALA A 157 9.65 -13.27 19.56
C ALA A 157 9.43 -14.69 19.03
N ARG A 158 10.28 -15.17 18.11
CA ARG A 158 10.16 -16.50 17.50
C ARG A 158 10.21 -17.64 18.51
N ASN A 159 11.02 -17.50 19.56
CA ASN A 159 11.16 -18.56 20.56
C ASN A 159 9.91 -18.67 21.45
N GLU A 160 9.33 -17.53 21.85
CA GLU A 160 8.12 -17.47 22.66
C GLU A 160 6.90 -17.96 21.88
N THR A 161 6.77 -17.55 20.61
CA THR A 161 5.67 -18.00 19.74
C THR A 161 5.74 -19.49 19.42
N ARG A 162 6.94 -20.07 19.29
CA ARG A 162 7.10 -21.53 19.12
C ARG A 162 6.66 -22.30 20.36
N ALA A 163 7.05 -21.84 21.55
CA ALA A 163 6.62 -22.46 22.81
C ALA A 163 5.09 -22.38 22.97
N ALA A 164 4.50 -21.21 22.72
CA ALA A 164 3.04 -21.03 22.79
C ALA A 164 2.26 -21.93 21.80
N MET A 165 2.82 -22.21 20.61
CA MET A 165 2.21 -23.13 19.64
C MET A 165 2.34 -24.60 20.07
N GLU A 166 3.47 -24.99 20.66
CA GLU A 166 3.67 -26.34 21.20
C GLU A 166 2.73 -26.62 22.39
N ASP A 167 2.53 -25.64 23.27
CA ASP A 167 1.59 -25.72 24.39
C ASP A 167 0.14 -25.83 23.90
N ALA A 168 -0.28 -24.98 22.95
CA ALA A 168 -1.63 -25.03 22.37
C ALA A 168 -1.91 -26.35 21.63
N ASN A 169 -0.91 -26.90 20.93
CA ASN A 169 -1.05 -28.19 20.26
C ASN A 169 -1.18 -29.32 21.29
N SER A 170 -0.39 -29.29 22.36
CA SER A 170 -0.47 -30.28 23.46
C SER A 170 -1.82 -30.25 24.17
N GLU A 171 -2.38 -29.07 24.41
CA GLU A 171 -3.73 -28.89 24.97
C GLU A 171 -4.81 -29.46 24.03
N SER A 172 -4.73 -29.16 22.72
CA SER A 172 -5.69 -29.70 21.74
C SER A 172 -5.67 -31.23 21.63
N ILE A 173 -4.48 -31.85 21.70
CA ILE A 173 -4.33 -33.31 21.65
C ILE A 173 -4.90 -33.97 22.91
N SER A 174 -4.72 -33.34 24.08
CA SER A 174 -5.26 -33.87 25.34
C SER A 174 -6.80 -33.83 25.38
N LEU A 175 -7.43 -32.78 24.83
CA LEU A 175 -8.89 -32.68 24.70
C LEU A 175 -9.47 -33.71 23.72
N ASP A 176 -8.78 -34.01 22.63
CA ASP A 176 -9.19 -35.05 21.66
C ASP A 176 -9.06 -36.46 22.27
N SER A 177 -7.98 -36.72 23.02
CA SER A 177 -7.77 -38.01 23.70
C SER A 177 -8.72 -38.29 24.87
N GLY A 178 -9.27 -37.24 25.51
CA GLY A 178 -10.24 -37.34 26.60
C GLY A 178 -11.69 -37.56 26.12
N ASN A 179 -11.94 -37.53 24.82
CA ASN A 179 -13.27 -37.66 24.22
C ASN A 179 -13.49 -39.02 23.52
N CYS A 180 -12.64 -40.01 23.80
CA CYS A 180 -12.89 -41.42 23.42
C CYS A 180 -13.93 -42.04 24.37
N PRO A 181 -15.09 -42.51 23.88
CA PRO A 181 -16.10 -43.19 24.70
C PRO A 181 -15.64 -44.56 25.20
#